data_AF-V6F3K3-F1
#
_entry.id   AF-V6F3K3-F1
#
_cell.length_a   1.000
_cell.length_b   1.000
_cell.length_c   1.000
_cell.angle_alpha   90.00
_cell.angle_beta   90.00
_cell.angle_gamma   90.00
#
_symmetry.space_group_name_H-M   'P 1'
#
loop_
_entity.id
_entity.type
_entity.pdbx_description
1 polymer ?
#
loop_
_entity_poly.entity_id
_entity_poly.type
_entity_poly.pdbx_seq_one_letter_code
_entity_poly.pdbx_strand_id
1 'polypeptide(L)' 'MNAVPKKSCNLSINAELLREAKGLGINLSQTLEVQLEKLVREARAKAWAEENRDAIESQNRWIEKHGLFSDHFRFF' A
#
# COMPACT_ATOMS: atom_id res chain seq x y z
N MET A 1 -6.35 -21.55 7.06
CA MET A 1 -6.26 -20.16 6.59
C MET A 1 -7.51 -19.88 5.79
N ASN A 2 -8.42 -19.04 6.26
CA ASN A 2 -9.68 -18.79 5.54
C ASN A 2 -9.40 -17.94 4.31
N ALA A 3 -9.71 -18.47 3.12
CA ALA A 3 -9.71 -17.67 1.90
C ALA A 3 -10.73 -16.54 2.05
N VAL A 4 -10.29 -15.30 1.84
CA VAL A 4 -11.20 -14.15 1.81
C VAL A 4 -12.17 -14.36 0.63
N PRO A 5 -13.49 -14.30 0.85
CA PRO A 5 -14.46 -14.56 -0.21
C PRO A 5 -14.34 -13.50 -1.30
N LYS A 6 -14.05 -13.94 -2.53
CA LYS A 6 -14.01 -13.07 -3.70
C LYS A 6 -15.44 -12.71 -4.10
N LYS A 7 -15.69 -11.43 -4.34
CA LYS A 7 -16.95 -10.93 -4.86
C LYS A 7 -16.76 -10.47 -6.30
N SER A 8 -17.66 -10.88 -7.20
CA SER A 8 -17.69 -10.32 -8.55
C SER A 8 -18.11 -8.86 -8.50
N CYS A 9 -17.39 -8.02 -9.24
CA CYS A 9 -17.68 -6.61 -9.40
C CYS A 9 -17.84 -6.32 -10.90
N ASN A 10 -18.93 -5.66 -11.28
CA ASN A 10 -19.09 -5.16 -12.65
C ASN A 10 -18.29 -3.87 -12.79
N LEU A 11 -17.49 -3.78 -13.84
CA LEU A 11 -16.62 -2.64 -14.12
C LEU A 11 -16.50 -2.42 -15.62
N SER A 12 -16.37 -1.15 -16.02
CA SER A 12 -16.21 -0.76 -17.41
C SER A 12 -14.73 -0.59 -17.74
N ILE A 13 -14.25 -1.32 -18.73
CA ILE A 13 -12.86 -1.24 -19.25
C ILE A 13 -12.92 -1.04 -20.76
N ASN A 14 -11.88 -0.41 -21.32
CA ASN A 14 -11.68 -0.31 -22.75
C ASN A 14 -11.71 -1.71 -23.41
N ALA A 15 -12.65 -1.92 -24.33
CA ALA A 15 -12.89 -3.22 -24.96
C ALA A 15 -11.67 -3.72 -25.76
N GLU A 16 -10.91 -2.81 -26.38
CA GLU A 16 -9.73 -3.16 -27.16
C GLU A 16 -8.58 -3.61 -26.26
N LEU A 17 -8.33 -2.89 -25.17
CA LEU A 17 -7.36 -3.29 -24.15
C LEU A 17 -7.69 -4.67 -23.55
N LEU A 18 -8.99 -4.93 -23.30
CA LEU A 18 -9.43 -6.24 -22.81
C LEU A 18 -9.18 -7.35 -23.83
N ARG A 19 -9.42 -7.07 -25.12
CA ARG A 19 -9.18 -8.01 -26.22
C ARG A 19 -7.69 -8.34 -26.34
N GLU A 20 -6.83 -7.33 -26.31
CA GLU A 20 -5.37 -7.49 -26.32
C GLU A 20 -4.89 -8.29 -25.11
N ALA A 21 -5.32 -7.92 -23.89
CA ALA A 21 -4.93 -8.62 -22.68
C ALA A 21 -5.31 -10.11 -22.71
N LYS A 22 -6.52 -10.43 -23.20
CA LYS A 22 -6.95 -11.82 -23.41
C LYS A 22 -6.10 -12.53 -24.47
N GLY A 23 -5.79 -11.87 -25.58
CA GLY A 23 -4.93 -12.41 -26.64
C GLY A 23 -3.52 -12.71 -26.17
N LEU A 24 -3.02 -11.95 -25.19
CA LEU A 24 -1.72 -12.14 -24.54
C LEU A 24 -1.77 -13.12 -23.35
N GLY A 25 -2.92 -13.70 -23.02
CA GLY A 25 -3.06 -14.64 -21.91
C GLY A 25 -2.98 -13.99 -20.52
N ILE A 26 -3.19 -12.68 -20.42
CA ILE A 26 -3.14 -11.95 -19.15
C ILE A 26 -4.39 -12.28 -18.31
N ASN A 27 -4.17 -12.78 -17.09
CA ASN A 27 -5.25 -13.00 -16.14
C ASN A 27 -5.71 -11.67 -15.52
N LEU A 28 -6.80 -11.12 -16.08
CA LEU A 28 -7.35 -9.83 -15.65
C LEU A 28 -7.68 -9.78 -14.16
N SER A 29 -8.32 -10.83 -13.62
CA SER A 29 -8.76 -10.85 -12.23
C SER A 29 -7.56 -10.78 -11.28
N GLN A 30 -6.53 -11.59 -11.53
CA GLN A 30 -5.33 -11.61 -10.71
C GLN A 30 -4.56 -10.30 -10.83
N THR A 31 -4.43 -9.78 -12.05
CA THR A 31 -3.71 -8.52 -12.30
C THR A 31 -4.40 -7.35 -11.59
N LEU A 32 -5.72 -7.26 -11.71
CA LEU A 32 -6.52 -6.24 -11.05
C LEU A 32 -6.41 -6.34 -9.52
N GLU A 33 -6.49 -7.54 -8.96
CA GLU A 33 -6.39 -7.79 -7.52
C GLU A 33 -5.03 -7.29 -6.98
N VAL A 34 -3.92 -7.67 -7.61
CA VAL A 34 -2.57 -7.23 -7.19
C VAL A 34 -2.41 -5.71 -7.27
N GLN A 35 -2.86 -5.09 -8.37
CA GLN A 35 -2.75 -3.64 -8.52
C GLN A 35 -3.66 -2.90 -7.53
N LEU A 36 -4.86 -3.42 -7.28
CA LEU A 36 -5.79 -2.82 -6.33
C LEU A 36 -5.26 -2.92 -4.89
N GLU A 37 -4.69 -4.05 -4.49
CA GLU A 37 -4.04 -4.22 -3.19
C GLU A 37 -2.92 -3.19 -2.99
N LYS A 38 -2.08 -2.99 -4.02
CA LYS A 38 -1.01 -1.99 -3.98
C LYS A 38 -1.57 -0.59 -3.77
N LEU A 39 -2.57 -0.19 -4.57
CA LEU A 39 -3.19 1.13 -4.47
C LEU A 39 -3.87 1.36 -3.11
N VAL A 40 -4.59 0.35 -2.61
CA VAL A 40 -5.24 0.41 -1.29
C VAL A 40 -4.20 0.55 -0.17
N ARG A 41 -3.09 -0.20 -0.24
CA ARG A 41 -2.00 -0.11 0.74
C ARG A 41 -1.37 1.28 0.73
N GLU A 42 -1.10 1.83 -0.45
CA GLU A 42 -0.53 3.17 -0.58
C GLU A 42 -1.48 4.25 -0.06
N ALA A 43 -2.78 4.16 -0.37
CA ALA A 43 -3.78 5.08 0.13
C ALA A 43 -3.89 5.03 1.66
N ARG A 44 -3.90 3.83 2.25
CA ARG A 44 -3.91 3.65 3.71
C ARG A 44 -2.64 4.20 4.37
N ALA A 45 -1.48 3.98 3.78
CA ALA A 45 -0.22 4.50 4.30
C ALA A 45 -0.21 6.03 4.30
N LYS A 46 -0.74 6.66 3.24
CA LYS A 46 -0.90 8.12 3.16
C LYS A 46 -1.85 8.64 4.23
N ALA A 47 -3.04 8.05 4.35
CA ALA A 47 -4.02 8.44 5.36
C ALA A 47 -3.44 8.31 6.79
N TRP A 48 -2.78 7.20 7.08
CA TRP A 48 -2.12 6.99 8.37
C TRP A 48 -1.04 8.05 8.64
N ALA A 49 -0.21 8.37 7.65
CA ALA A 49 0.83 9.38 7.81
C ALA A 49 0.26 10.80 8.04
N GLU A 50 -0.89 11.12 7.44
CA GLU A 50 -1.60 12.37 7.68
C GLU A 50 -2.21 12.40 9.09
N GLU A 51 -2.90 11.34 9.50
CA GLU A 51 -3.48 11.20 10.84
C GLU A 51 -2.43 11.27 11.96
N ASN A 52 -1.23 10.74 11.71
CA ASN A 52 -0.17 10.65 12.71
C ASN A 52 0.88 11.75 12.57
N ARG A 53 0.67 12.75 11.71
CA ARG A 53 1.65 13.81 11.44
C ARG A 53 2.12 14.49 12.71
N ASP A 54 1.20 14.94 13.57
CA ASP A 54 1.52 15.64 14.81
C ASP A 54 2.32 14.78 15.79
N ALA A 55 1.99 13.48 15.87
CA ALA A 55 2.70 12.52 16.72
C ALA A 55 4.12 12.28 16.19
N ILE A 56 4.27 12.12 14.87
CA ILE A 56 5.56 11.95 14.20
C ILE A 56 6.43 13.19 14.40
N GLU A 57 5.88 14.39 14.21
CA GLU A 57 6.61 15.64 14.43
C GLU A 57 7.02 15.84 15.89
N SER A 58 6.14 15.53 16.83
CA SER A 58 6.45 15.56 18.27
C SER A 58 7.60 14.62 18.62
N GLN A 59 7.55 13.39 18.09
CA GLN A 59 8.59 12.39 18.28
C GLN A 59 9.92 12.83 17.64
N ASN A 60 9.88 13.41 16.44
CA ASN A 60 11.07 13.93 15.76
C ASN A 60 11.73 15.06 16.55
N ARG A 61 10.95 16.03 17.07
CA ARG A 61 11.48 17.10 17.94
C ARG A 61 12.09 16.54 19.23
N TRP A 62 11.48 15.50 19.80
CA TRP A 62 12.03 14.84 20.98
C TRP A 62 13.37 14.16 20.67
N ILE A 63 13.46 13.42 19.56
CA ILE A 63 14.70 12.77 19.10
C ILE A 63 15.79 13.81 18.80
N GLU A 64 15.46 14.92 18.15
CA GLU A 64 16.43 15.98 17.86
C GLU A 64 17.01 16.59 19.14
N LYS A 65 16.19 16.72 20.18
CA LYS A 65 16.61 17.26 21.47
C LYS A 65 17.36 16.26 22.35
N HIS A 66 16.98 14.98 22.30
CA HIS A 66 17.42 13.98 23.27
C HIS A 66 18.29 12.85 22.68
N GLY A 67 18.46 12.82 21.36
CA GLY A 67 19.11 11.71 20.64
C GLY A 67 18.19 10.49 20.52
N LEU A 68 18.67 9.46 19.83
CA LEU A 68 18.00 8.16 19.78
C LEU A 68 18.43 7.31 20.97
N PHE A 69 17.50 6.56 21.55
CA PHE A 69 17.84 5.58 22.57
C PHE A 69 18.91 4.57 22.09
N SER A 70 18.85 4.20 20.81
CA SER A 70 19.78 3.28 20.15
C SER A 70 21.17 3.84 19.93
N ASP A 71 21.40 5.15 20.11
CA ASP A 71 22.72 5.75 19.98
C ASP A 71 23.70 5.18 21.03
N HIS A 72 23.20 4.73 22.19
CA HIS A 72 24.03 4.10 23.22
C HIS A 72 24.40 2.63 22.94
N PHE A 73 23.81 2.01 21.90
CA PHE A 73 23.98 0.59 21.60
C PHE A 73 24.51 0.33 20.18
N ARG A 74 24.79 1.39 19.40
CA ARG A 74 25.48 1.25 18.11
C ARG A 74 26.97 0.97 18.35
N PHE A 75 27.31 -0.30 18.37
CA PHE A 75 28.68 -0.77 18.15
C PHE A 75 28.81 -1.16 16.67
N PHE A 76 29.83 -0.66 15.98
CA PHE A 76 30.17 -0.97 14.59
C PHE A 76 31.09 -2.18 14.52
#